data_AF-C9Y6R7-F1
#
_entry.id   AF-C9Y6R7-F1
#
_cell.length_a   1.000
_cell.length_b   1.000
_cell.length_c   1.000
_cell.angle_alpha   90.00
_cell.angle_beta   90.00
_cell.angle_gamma   90.00
#
_symmetry.space_group_name_H-M   'P 1'
#
loop_
_entity.id
_entity.type
_entity.pdbx_description
1 polymer ?
#
loop_
_entity_poly.entity_id
_entity_poly.type
_entity_poly.pdbx_seq_one_letter_code
_entity_poly.pdbx_strand_id
1 'polypeptide(L)'
;MRWWGNLWNKLVKWFEAMNCEKRAIRKLKKLVLPFEPVTSEETLKIKNLCSMGLNLPWYLIADLVFQERIMKKAIDKVSADISNLTDEELEWIYDCLKSSQWGVDDLIQFLRKSRSSGTTLPTP
;
A
#
# COMPACT_ATOMS: atom_id res chain seq x y z
N MET A 1 -12.54 24.50 -36.51
CA MET A 1 -11.58 24.79 -35.41
C MET A 1 -11.72 23.92 -34.14
N ARG A 2 -12.62 22.91 -34.06
CA ARG A 2 -12.80 22.06 -32.86
C ARG A 2 -11.81 20.89 -32.67
N TRP A 3 -11.03 20.54 -33.69
CA TRP A 3 -10.13 19.38 -33.64
C TRP A 3 -8.86 19.61 -32.82
N TRP A 4 -8.28 20.82 -32.91
CA TRP A 4 -7.04 21.17 -32.21
C TRP A 4 -7.22 21.26 -30.69
N GLY A 5 -8.35 21.77 -30.19
CA GLY A 5 -8.61 21.88 -28.75
C GLY A 5 -8.66 20.53 -28.02
N ASN A 6 -9.18 19.49 -28.67
CA ASN A 6 -9.24 18.14 -28.08
C ASN A 6 -7.86 17.46 -28.03
N LEU A 7 -6.97 17.77 -28.97
CA LEU A 7 -5.60 17.24 -28.97
C LEU A 7 -4.76 17.89 -27.85
N TRP A 8 -4.86 19.21 -27.71
CA TRP A 8 -4.18 19.96 -26.65
C TRP A 8 -4.62 19.52 -25.26
N ASN A 9 -5.93 19.36 -25.02
CA ASN A 9 -6.42 18.88 -23.73
C ASN A 9 -5.94 17.46 -23.39
N LYS A 10 -5.78 16.58 -24.39
CA LYS A 10 -5.21 15.24 -24.18
C LYS A 10 -3.72 15.30 -23.83
N LEU A 11 -2.96 16.18 -24.50
CA LEU A 11 -1.54 16.37 -24.22
C LEU A 11 -1.29 16.96 -22.82
N VAL A 12 -2.08 17.95 -22.41
CA VAL A 12 -1.98 18.56 -21.07
C VAL A 12 -2.24 17.51 -19.99
N LYS A 13 -3.34 16.74 -20.11
CA LYS A 13 -3.64 15.66 -19.17
C LYS A 13 -2.55 14.59 -19.12
N TRP A 14 -1.95 14.28 -20.27
CA TRP A 14 -0.82 13.34 -20.34
C TRP A 14 0.41 13.88 -19.60
N PHE A 15 0.74 15.16 -19.78
CA PHE A 15 1.84 15.81 -19.05
C PHE A 15 1.58 15.89 -17.54
N GLU A 16 0.35 16.19 -17.13
CA GLU A 16 -0.06 16.21 -15.73
C GLU A 16 0.10 14.83 -15.09
N ALA A 17 -0.36 13.76 -15.74
CA ALA A 17 -0.19 12.40 -15.27
C ALA A 17 1.30 12.00 -15.19
N MET A 18 2.11 12.36 -16.18
CA MET A 18 3.55 12.09 -16.17
C MET A 18 4.27 12.83 -15.03
N ASN A 19 3.88 14.07 -14.74
CA ASN A 19 4.42 14.84 -13.64
C ASN A 19 3.99 14.29 -12.27
N CYS A 20 2.73 13.84 -12.15
CA CYS A 20 2.23 13.14 -10.98
C CYS A 20 3.06 11.88 -10.70
N GLU A 21 3.25 11.03 -11.71
CA GLU A 21 3.99 9.77 -11.60
C GLU A 21 5.43 10.01 -11.12
N LYS A 22 6.16 10.91 -11.79
CA LYS A 22 7.55 11.23 -11.42
C LYS A 22 7.69 11.74 -9.98
N ARG A 23 6.76 12.60 -9.54
CA ARG A 23 6.80 13.17 -8.18
C ARG A 23 6.42 12.14 -7.13
N ALA A 24 5.39 11.33 -7.37
CA ALA A 24 4.96 10.27 -6.49
C ALA A 24 6.07 9.21 -6.30
N ILE A 25 6.68 8.74 -7.39
CA ILE A 25 7.81 7.79 -7.34
C ILE A 25 8.99 8.39 -6.56
N ARG A 26 9.32 9.66 -6.80
CA ARG A 26 10.42 10.32 -6.07
C ARG A 26 10.14 10.43 -4.58
N LYS A 27 8.90 10.71 -4.17
CA LYS A 27 8.50 10.71 -2.76
C LYS A 27 8.57 9.31 -2.16
N LEU A 28 8.01 8.30 -2.84
CA LEU A 28 8.09 6.91 -2.39
C LEU A 28 9.55 6.46 -2.21
N LYS A 29 10.44 6.76 -3.19
CA LYS A 29 11.88 6.50 -3.05
C LYS A 29 12.47 7.13 -1.79
N LYS A 30 12.08 8.34 -1.42
CA LYS A 30 12.55 9.00 -0.20
C LYS A 30 12.01 8.36 1.08
N LEU A 31 10.80 7.81 1.04
CA LEU A 31 10.19 7.13 2.18
C LEU A 31 10.79 5.74 2.42
N VAL A 32 11.19 5.06 1.35
CA VAL A 32 11.70 3.68 1.41
C VAL A 32 13.23 3.64 1.51
N LEU A 33 13.97 4.60 0.95
CA LEU A 33 15.43 4.66 1.12
C LEU A 33 15.78 5.10 2.55
N PRO A 34 16.76 4.46 3.21
CA PRO A 34 17.79 3.57 2.65
C PRO A 34 17.44 2.07 2.65
N PHE A 35 16.24 1.68 3.08
CA PHE A 35 15.92 0.27 3.35
C PHE A 35 15.85 -0.58 2.09
N GLU A 36 15.08 -0.15 1.07
CA GLU A 36 14.86 -0.95 -0.14
C GLU A 36 14.55 -0.09 -1.39
N PRO A 37 14.74 -0.64 -2.60
CA PRO A 37 14.31 0.01 -3.83
C PRO A 37 12.78 0.00 -3.99
N VAL A 38 12.28 0.94 -4.80
CA VAL A 38 10.89 0.93 -5.29
C VAL A 38 10.74 -0.15 -6.36
N THR A 39 9.70 -0.98 -6.26
CA THR A 39 9.46 -2.10 -7.16
C THR A 39 8.74 -1.68 -8.44
N SER A 40 8.77 -2.56 -9.45
CA SER A 40 8.01 -2.38 -10.69
C SER A 40 6.50 -2.36 -10.44
N GLU A 41 6.00 -3.18 -9.50
CA GLU A 41 4.59 -3.22 -9.10
C GLU A 41 4.13 -1.89 -8.48
N GLU A 42 4.92 -1.33 -7.56
CA GLU A 42 4.65 -0.02 -6.94
C GLU A 42 4.64 1.09 -8.01
N THR A 43 5.58 1.04 -8.95
CA THR A 43 5.66 2.00 -10.06
C THR A 43 4.43 1.92 -10.95
N LEU A 44 4.00 0.71 -11.32
CA LEU A 44 2.80 0.48 -12.13
C LEU A 44 1.53 0.95 -11.41
N LYS A 45 1.46 0.74 -10.11
CA LYS A 45 0.33 1.20 -9.28
C LYS A 45 0.26 2.72 -9.22
N ILE A 46 1.39 3.41 -9.00
CA ILE A 46 1.46 4.87 -9.05
C ILE A 46 1.00 5.39 -10.42
N LYS A 47 1.49 4.79 -11.51
CA LYS A 47 1.11 5.17 -12.87
C LYS A 47 -0.40 5.05 -13.07
N ASN A 48 -1.00 3.94 -12.66
CA ASN A 48 -2.44 3.72 -12.75
C ASN A 48 -3.20 4.79 -11.95
N LEU A 49 -2.83 5.03 -10.69
CA LEU A 49 -3.48 6.02 -9.82
C LEU A 49 -3.38 7.46 -10.38
N CYS A 50 -2.22 7.85 -10.92
CA CYS A 50 -2.04 9.15 -11.57
C CYS A 50 -2.84 9.28 -12.88
N SER A 51 -3.12 8.17 -13.57
CA SER A 51 -3.86 8.14 -14.84
C SER A 51 -5.39 8.01 -14.68
N MET A 52 -5.86 7.53 -13.52
CA MET A 52 -7.28 7.23 -13.26
C MET A 52 -8.19 8.47 -13.16
N GLY A 53 -7.66 9.68 -13.31
CA GLY A 53 -8.48 10.91 -13.30
C GLY A 53 -9.14 11.22 -11.96
N LEU A 54 -8.73 10.55 -10.88
CA LEU A 54 -9.25 10.74 -9.52
C LEU A 54 -8.85 12.08 -8.89
N ASN A 55 -8.15 12.95 -9.63
CA ASN A 55 -7.58 14.22 -9.14
C ASN A 55 -6.84 14.08 -7.81
N LEU A 56 -6.28 12.90 -7.54
CA LEU A 56 -5.52 12.66 -6.32
C LEU A 56 -4.19 13.40 -6.41
N PRO A 57 -3.83 14.20 -5.40
CA PRO A 57 -2.51 14.78 -5.31
C PRO A 57 -1.43 13.69 -5.30
N TRP A 58 -0.34 13.92 -6.05
CA TRP A 58 0.79 12.99 -6.16
C TRP A 58 1.38 12.55 -4.81
N TYR A 59 1.28 13.41 -3.78
CA TYR A 59 1.81 13.11 -2.46
C TYR A 59 0.95 12.08 -1.71
N LEU A 60 -0.38 12.10 -1.89
CA LEU A 60 -1.29 11.10 -1.33
C LEU A 60 -1.12 9.76 -2.04
N ILE A 61 -0.93 9.77 -3.36
CA ILE A 61 -0.66 8.55 -4.13
C ILE A 61 0.61 7.86 -3.60
N ALA A 62 1.68 8.62 -3.35
CA ALA A 62 2.90 8.07 -2.77
C ALA A 62 2.69 7.51 -1.36
N ASP A 63 1.91 8.21 -0.52
CA ASP A 63 1.62 7.76 0.85
C ASP A 63 0.76 6.49 0.85
N LEU A 64 -0.23 6.38 -0.02
CA LEU A 64 -1.06 5.18 -0.19
C LEU A 64 -0.20 3.96 -0.54
N VAL A 65 0.65 4.09 -1.56
CA VAL A 65 1.53 2.99 -1.98
C VAL A 65 2.54 2.64 -0.90
N PHE A 66 3.05 3.63 -0.15
CA PHE A 66 3.94 3.39 0.98
C PHE A 66 3.25 2.64 2.13
N GLN A 67 2.02 3.02 2.49
CA GLN A 67 1.23 2.35 3.51
C GLN A 67 0.94 0.90 3.14
N GLU A 68 0.58 0.64 1.88
CA GLU A 68 0.37 -0.73 1.39
C GLU A 68 1.64 -1.57 1.48
N ARG A 69 2.82 -0.99 1.18
CA ARG A 69 4.10 -1.68 1.36
C ARG A 69 4.34 -2.04 2.83
N ILE A 70 4.11 -1.12 3.76
CA ILE A 70 4.25 -1.37 5.19
C ILE A 70 3.32 -2.50 5.62
N MET A 71 2.05 -2.44 5.23
CA MET A 71 1.05 -3.47 5.51
C MET A 71 1.47 -4.84 4.97
N LYS A 72 1.89 -4.90 3.71
CA LYS A 72 2.37 -6.14 3.09
C LYS A 72 3.55 -6.73 3.87
N LYS A 73 4.53 -5.90 4.24
CA LYS A 73 5.68 -6.34 5.04
C LYS A 73 5.29 -6.84 6.43
N ALA A 74 4.34 -6.17 7.07
CA ALA A 74 3.83 -6.59 8.36
C ALA A 74 3.20 -7.99 8.24
N ILE A 75 2.34 -8.21 7.25
CA ILE A 75 1.71 -9.51 6.99
C ILE A 75 2.76 -10.57 6.60
N ASP A 76 3.72 -10.24 5.75
CA ASP A 76 4.82 -11.13 5.36
C ASP A 76 5.63 -11.56 6.59
N LYS A 77 5.88 -10.65 7.54
CA LYS A 77 6.54 -10.96 8.80
C LYS A 77 5.70 -11.90 9.67
N VAL A 78 4.40 -11.64 9.82
CA VAL A 78 3.51 -12.52 10.59
C VAL A 78 3.43 -13.92 9.96
N SER A 79 3.32 -14.01 8.64
CA SER A 79 3.23 -15.28 7.91
C SER A 79 4.53 -16.08 7.91
N ALA A 80 5.69 -15.41 7.96
CA ALA A 80 6.97 -16.09 8.16
C ALA A 80 7.07 -16.73 9.56
N ASP A 81 6.53 -16.05 10.57
CA ASP A 81 6.60 -16.47 11.98
C ASP A 81 5.49 -17.45 12.39
N ILE A 82 4.41 -17.50 11.60
CA ILE A 82 3.22 -18.32 11.83
C ILE A 82 2.89 -19.05 10.53
N SER A 83 3.22 -20.35 10.49
CA SER A 83 2.87 -21.20 9.36
C SER A 83 1.35 -21.43 9.28
N ASN A 84 0.83 -21.56 8.05
CA ASN A 84 -0.57 -21.87 7.75
C ASN A 84 -1.56 -20.88 8.38
N LEU A 85 -1.39 -19.57 8.10
CA LEU A 85 -2.44 -18.59 8.41
C LEU A 85 -3.69 -18.89 7.58
N THR A 86 -4.83 -18.89 8.25
CA THR A 86 -6.16 -19.00 7.61
C THR A 86 -6.58 -17.64 7.04
N ASP A 87 -7.55 -17.65 6.11
CA ASP A 87 -8.09 -16.41 5.54
C ASP A 87 -8.71 -15.51 6.63
N GLU A 88 -9.36 -16.10 7.64
CA GLU A 88 -9.91 -15.37 8.80
C GLU A 88 -8.82 -14.69 9.64
N GLU A 89 -7.71 -15.38 9.90
CA GLU A 89 -6.57 -14.80 10.62
C GLU A 89 -5.91 -13.67 9.81
N LEU A 90 -5.81 -13.82 8.48
CA LEU A 90 -5.26 -12.78 7.61
C LEU A 90 -6.13 -11.52 7.59
N GLU A 91 -7.45 -11.66 7.51
CA GLU A 91 -8.38 -10.53 7.58
C GLU A 91 -8.30 -9.84 8.95
N TRP A 92 -8.24 -10.62 10.03
CA TRP A 92 -8.08 -10.09 11.38
C TRP A 92 -6.76 -9.32 11.58
N ILE A 93 -5.64 -9.87 11.09
CA ILE A 93 -4.33 -9.20 11.11
C ILE A 93 -4.41 -7.87 10.35
N TYR A 94 -5.05 -7.88 9.19
CA TYR A 94 -5.20 -6.69 8.35
C TYR A 94 -5.96 -5.59 9.10
N ASP A 95 -7.07 -5.92 9.75
CA ASP A 95 -7.87 -4.96 10.50
C ASP A 95 -7.13 -4.42 11.74
N CYS A 96 -6.40 -5.26 12.46
CA CYS A 96 -5.59 -4.83 13.60
C CYS A 96 -4.47 -3.86 13.20
N LEU A 97 -3.80 -4.13 12.08
CA LEU A 97 -2.74 -3.25 11.58
C LEU A 97 -3.33 -1.93 11.07
N LYS A 98 -4.51 -1.96 10.46
CA LYS A 98 -5.23 -0.77 9.99
C LYS A 98 -5.69 0.12 11.15
N SER A 99 -6.17 -0.46 12.25
CA SER A 99 -6.57 0.29 13.44
C SER A 99 -5.38 0.87 14.22
N SER A 100 -4.14 0.48 13.86
CA SER A 100 -2.88 0.88 14.53
C SER A 100 -2.85 0.60 16.03
N GLN A 101 -3.73 -0.28 16.52
CA GLN A 101 -3.79 -0.63 17.94
C GLN A 101 -2.74 -1.68 18.32
N TRP A 102 -2.19 -2.41 17.34
CA TRP A 102 -1.32 -3.56 17.57
C TRP A 102 0.01 -3.46 16.83
N GLY A 103 1.10 -3.75 17.53
CA GLY A 103 2.40 -4.00 16.92
C GLY A 103 2.46 -5.37 16.25
N VAL A 104 3.32 -5.52 15.22
CA VAL A 104 3.48 -6.80 14.52
C VAL A 104 3.92 -7.93 15.47
N ASP A 105 4.82 -7.63 16.40
CA ASP A 105 5.29 -8.63 17.36
C ASP A 105 4.21 -9.01 18.38
N ASP A 106 3.34 -8.07 18.75
CA ASP A 106 2.19 -8.33 19.63
C ASP A 106 1.16 -9.24 18.94
N LEU A 107 0.91 -9.01 17.64
CA LEU A 107 0.05 -9.88 16.83
C LEU A 107 0.61 -11.31 16.75
N ILE A 108 1.92 -11.44 16.54
CA ILE A 108 2.57 -12.76 16.49
C ILE A 108 2.43 -13.47 17.83
N GLN A 109 2.71 -12.79 18.94
CA GLN A 109 2.57 -13.37 20.28
C GLN A 109 1.12 -13.76 20.57
N PHE A 110 0.17 -12.92 20.21
CA PHE A 110 -1.25 -13.17 20.41
C PHE A 110 -1.70 -14.41 19.63
N LEU A 111 -1.41 -14.48 18.33
CA LEU A 111 -1.81 -15.62 17.49
C LEU A 111 -1.18 -16.94 17.96
N ARG A 112 0.10 -16.93 18.38
CA ARG A 112 0.74 -18.10 18.99
C ARG A 112 0.01 -18.56 20.24
N LYS A 113 -0.39 -17.63 21.11
CA LYS A 113 -1.16 -17.91 22.32
C LYS A 113 -2.58 -18.39 22.01
N SER A 114 -3.26 -17.77 21.03
CA SER A 114 -4.62 -18.12 20.63
C SER A 114 -4.68 -19.57 20.13
N ARG A 115 -3.72 -19.95 19.26
CA ARG A 115 -3.60 -21.31 18.73
C ARG A 115 -3.29 -22.36 19.79
N SER A 116 -2.45 -22.04 20.78
CA SER A 116 -2.12 -22.99 21.86
C SER A 116 -3.26 -23.17 22.88
N SER A 117 -4.11 -22.15 23.04
CA SER A 117 -5.21 -22.15 24.01
C SER A 117 -6.59 -22.45 23.42
N GLY A 118 -6.71 -22.51 22.09
CA GLY A 118 -8.01 -22.65 21.41
C GLY A 118 -8.92 -21.43 21.57
N THR A 119 -8.34 -20.27 21.88
CA THR A 119 -9.10 -19.03 22.08
C THR A 119 -9.54 -18.47 20.72
N THR A 120 -10.78 -17.98 20.63
CA THR A 120 -11.28 -17.31 19.43
C THR A 120 -10.66 -15.92 19.27
N LEU A 121 -10.47 -15.48 18.03
CA LEU A 121 -9.94 -14.16 17.73
C LEU A 121 -10.91 -13.07 18.25
N PRO A 122 -10.41 -12.04 18.96
CA PRO A 122 -11.24 -10.93 19.41
C PRO A 122 -11.61 -10.02 18.23
N THR A 123 -12.69 -9.27 18.33
CA THR A 123 -12.95 -8.21 17.34
C THR A 123 -11.87 -7.11 17.44
N PRO A 124 -11.25 -6.72 16.30
CA PRO A 124 -10.17 -5.74 16.24
C PRO A 124 -10.60 -4.29 16.52
#